data_AF-A0A4R4G5C5-F1
#
_entry.id   AF-A0A4R4G5C5-F1
#
_cell.length_a   1.000
_cell.length_b   1.000
_cell.length_c   1.000
_cell.angle_alpha   90.00
_cell.angle_beta   90.00
_cell.angle_gamma   90.00
#
_symmetry.space_group_name_H-M   'P 1'
#
loop_
_entity.id
_entity.type
_entity.pdbx_description
1 polymer ?
#
loop_
_entity_poly.entity_id
_entity_poly.type
_entity_poly.pdbx_seq_one_letter_code
_entity_poly.pdbx_strand_id
1 'polypeptide(L)'
;VLAIEKTQRSTKTPPPFMTSTLQQTASTQLGFSPKKTIMVAQKLYEGVKTDKGVMGIITYMRTDSLNLAKEAVDAARERIQAHYGNDYLPEKPKNYVTKAKAAQEAHEAIRPTMVEFDPKTAANYLAPDELKLYRLIYNRFLACQMAEAKL
;
A
#
# COMPACT_ATOMS: atom_id res chain seq x y z
N VAL A 1 24.54 -38.70 15.99
CA VAL A 1 23.29 -37.91 15.97
C VAL A 1 23.45 -36.83 14.91
N LEU A 2 22.70 -36.88 13.82
CA LEU A 2 22.68 -35.81 12.80
C LEU A 2 21.86 -34.66 13.37
N ALA A 3 22.51 -33.52 13.64
CA ALA A 3 21.85 -32.32 14.11
C ALA A 3 21.01 -31.73 12.96
N ILE A 4 19.69 -31.70 13.13
CA ILE A 4 18.78 -31.03 12.20
C ILE A 4 18.75 -29.55 12.60
N GLU A 5 19.45 -28.70 11.84
CA GLU A 5 19.30 -27.25 11.97
C GLU A 5 17.91 -26.84 11.46
N LYS A 6 17.01 -26.50 12.38
CA LYS A 6 15.75 -25.82 12.04
C LYS A 6 16.04 -24.35 11.72
N THR A 7 16.33 -24.05 10.46
CA THR A 7 16.34 -22.67 9.98
C THR A 7 14.89 -22.15 9.94
N GLN A 8 14.53 -21.21 10.82
CA GLN A 8 13.24 -20.51 10.73
C GLN A 8 13.22 -19.70 9.43
N ARG A 9 12.27 -19.99 8.53
CA ARG A 9 12.07 -19.20 7.30
C ARG A 9 11.08 -18.08 7.62
N SER A 10 11.39 -16.84 7.24
CA SER A 10 10.42 -15.74 7.25
C SER A 10 10.08 -15.32 5.82
N THR A 11 8.85 -14.86 5.62
CA THR A 11 8.43 -14.23 4.36
C THR A 11 8.33 -12.73 4.58
N LYS A 12 9.14 -11.97 3.82
CA LYS A 12 9.18 -10.51 3.90
C LYS A 12 7.87 -9.89 3.45
N THR A 13 7.47 -8.81 4.12
CA THR A 13 6.37 -7.99 3.65
C THR A 13 6.77 -7.25 2.38
N PRO A 14 5.86 -7.11 1.40
CA PRO A 14 6.15 -6.40 0.17
C PRO A 14 6.32 -4.90 0.44
N PRO A 15 7.18 -4.18 -0.32
CA PRO A 15 7.28 -2.73 -0.23
C PRO A 15 5.96 -2.05 -0.66
N PRO A 16 5.76 -0.76 -0.33
CA PRO A 16 4.64 0.01 -0.89
C PRO A 16 4.74 0.05 -2.43
N PHE A 17 3.66 0.46 -3.09
CA PHE A 17 3.64 0.46 -4.54
C PHE A 17 4.40 1.66 -5.13
N MET A 18 5.22 1.38 -6.12
CA MET A 18 5.52 2.32 -7.22
C MET A 18 4.71 1.92 -8.47
N THR A 19 4.76 2.76 -9.52
CA THR A 19 3.96 2.58 -10.76
C THR A 19 4.08 1.16 -11.33
N SER A 20 5.31 0.69 -11.51
CA SER A 20 5.61 -0.60 -12.14
C SER A 20 5.05 -1.77 -11.32
N THR A 21 5.27 -1.76 -10.00
CA THR A 21 4.78 -2.81 -9.10
C THR A 21 3.26 -2.83 -8.97
N LEU A 22 2.60 -1.66 -9.04
CA LEU A 22 1.14 -1.57 -9.05
C LEU A 22 0.57 -2.20 -10.32
N GLN A 23 1.11 -1.83 -11.48
CA GLN A 23 0.69 -2.39 -12.77
C GLN A 23 0.88 -3.91 -12.83
N GLN A 24 2.04 -4.41 -12.41
CA GLN A 24 2.32 -5.85 -12.37
C GLN A 24 1.33 -6.58 -11.47
N THR A 25 1.13 -6.08 -10.23
CA THR A 25 0.24 -6.74 -9.27
C THR A 25 -1.23 -6.68 -9.70
N ALA A 26 -1.68 -5.55 -10.25
CA ALA A 26 -3.04 -5.40 -10.76
C ALA A 26 -3.30 -6.30 -11.98
N SER A 27 -2.30 -6.51 -12.84
CA SER A 27 -2.39 -7.49 -13.94
C SER A 27 -2.60 -8.91 -13.39
N THR A 28 -1.74 -9.35 -12.47
CA THR A 28 -1.80 -10.71 -11.91
C THR A 28 -3.05 -10.96 -11.05
N GLN A 29 -3.46 -9.99 -10.22
CA GLN A 29 -4.54 -10.22 -9.23
C GLN A 29 -5.91 -9.75 -9.70
N LEU A 30 -5.98 -8.74 -10.57
CA LEU A 30 -7.24 -8.12 -11.00
C LEU A 30 -7.53 -8.33 -12.49
N GLY A 31 -6.57 -8.85 -13.27
CA GLY A 31 -6.67 -8.96 -14.73
C GLY A 31 -6.67 -7.60 -15.44
N PHE A 32 -6.18 -6.53 -14.79
CA PHE A 32 -6.17 -5.20 -15.39
C PHE A 32 -4.96 -5.03 -16.31
N SER A 33 -5.19 -4.54 -17.53
CA SER A 33 -4.08 -4.08 -18.38
C SER A 33 -3.38 -2.87 -17.74
N PRO A 34 -2.09 -2.60 -18.04
CA PRO A 34 -1.40 -1.42 -17.50
C PRO A 34 -2.15 -0.11 -17.76
N LYS A 35 -2.74 0.03 -18.97
CA LYS A 35 -3.57 1.19 -19.33
C LYS A 35 -4.81 1.32 -18.44
N LYS A 36 -5.51 0.21 -18.18
CA LYS A 36 -6.69 0.20 -17.29
C LYS A 36 -6.30 0.56 -15.86
N THR A 37 -5.22 -0.02 -15.33
CA THR A 37 -4.70 0.28 -13.99
C THR A 37 -4.44 1.78 -13.81
N ILE A 38 -3.75 2.41 -14.76
CA ILE A 38 -3.44 3.86 -14.67
C ILE A 38 -4.68 4.71 -14.84
N MET A 39 -5.63 4.35 -15.71
CA MET A 39 -6.89 5.08 -15.85
C MET A 39 -7.69 5.08 -14.54
N VAL A 40 -7.81 3.92 -13.88
CA VAL A 40 -8.53 3.80 -12.61
C VAL A 40 -7.77 4.56 -11.51
N ALA A 41 -6.45 4.40 -11.42
CA ALA A 41 -5.64 5.13 -10.45
C ALA A 41 -5.72 6.66 -10.63
N GLN A 42 -5.78 7.15 -11.87
CA GLN A 42 -5.98 8.58 -12.16
C GLN A 42 -7.28 9.08 -11.53
N LYS A 43 -8.39 8.35 -11.68
CA LYS A 43 -9.67 8.73 -11.05
C LYS A 43 -9.58 8.76 -9.53
N LEU A 44 -8.95 7.75 -8.93
CA LEU A 44 -8.74 7.68 -7.49
C LEU A 44 -7.89 8.85 -6.97
N TYR A 45 -6.94 9.33 -7.77
CA TYR A 45 -6.09 10.48 -7.46
C TYR A 45 -6.80 11.83 -7.65
N GLU A 46 -7.50 12.03 -8.77
CA GLU A 46 -8.20 13.28 -9.09
C GLU A 46 -9.41 13.52 -8.19
N GLY A 47 -10.17 12.46 -7.92
CA GLY A 47 -11.27 12.52 -6.99
C GLY A 47 -12.38 11.51 -7.26
N VAL A 48 -12.86 10.91 -6.19
CA VAL A 48 -14.03 10.02 -6.18
C VAL A 48 -14.93 10.41 -5.01
N LYS A 49 -16.20 9.96 -5.05
CA LYS A 49 -17.11 10.15 -3.92
C LYS A 49 -16.61 9.36 -2.71
N THR A 50 -16.70 9.97 -1.53
CA THR A 50 -16.35 9.37 -0.24
C THR A 50 -17.43 9.73 0.79
N ASP A 51 -17.25 9.28 2.03
CA ASP A 51 -18.01 9.69 3.21
C ASP A 51 -17.80 11.17 3.58
N LYS A 52 -16.71 11.79 3.12
CA LYS A 52 -16.32 13.18 3.43
C LYS A 52 -16.46 14.15 2.25
N GLY A 53 -17.07 13.72 1.15
CA GLY A 53 -17.22 14.50 -0.07
C GLY A 53 -16.45 13.91 -1.25
N VAL A 54 -16.13 14.73 -2.26
CA VAL A 54 -15.36 14.31 -3.44
C VAL A 54 -13.91 14.71 -3.24
N MET A 55 -13.00 13.75 -3.22
CA MET A 55 -11.58 13.99 -3.00
C MET A 55 -10.69 12.87 -3.53
N GLY A 56 -9.40 13.17 -3.71
CA GLY A 56 -8.38 12.19 -4.07
C GLY A 56 -8.07 11.26 -2.89
N ILE A 57 -8.22 9.95 -3.12
CA ILE A 57 -8.08 8.92 -2.07
C ILE A 57 -6.76 8.15 -2.15
N ILE A 58 -5.94 8.39 -3.18
CA ILE A 58 -4.58 7.87 -3.28
C ILE A 58 -3.59 8.98 -3.65
N THR A 59 -2.31 8.76 -3.34
CA THR A 59 -1.21 9.62 -3.81
C THR A 59 -0.96 9.46 -5.32
N TYR A 60 -0.11 10.32 -5.87
CA TYR A 60 0.16 10.35 -7.31
C TYR A 60 0.70 8.99 -7.82
N MET A 61 0.01 8.42 -8.81
CA MET A 61 0.24 7.05 -9.27
C MET A 61 1.39 6.89 -10.29
N ARG A 62 2.00 7.99 -10.76
CA ARG A 62 3.18 7.97 -11.62
C ARG A 62 4.41 8.36 -10.80
N THR A 63 4.92 7.37 -10.09
CA THR A 63 6.04 7.48 -9.16
C THR A 63 6.93 6.24 -9.31
N ASP A 64 8.23 6.43 -9.21
CA ASP A 64 9.24 5.40 -9.04
C ASP A 64 9.71 5.28 -7.58
N SER A 65 9.22 6.16 -6.70
CA SER A 65 9.56 6.21 -5.29
C SER A 65 8.82 5.15 -4.47
N LEU A 66 9.53 4.61 -3.48
CA LEU A 66 8.97 3.77 -2.42
C LEU A 66 8.86 4.51 -1.08
N ASN A 67 9.24 5.80 -1.05
CA ASN A 67 9.24 6.61 0.16
C ASN A 67 7.81 6.82 0.69
N LEU A 68 7.67 6.90 2.00
CA LEU A 68 6.41 7.20 2.68
C LEU A 68 6.63 8.38 3.62
N ALA A 69 5.71 9.34 3.61
CA ALA A 69 5.68 10.43 4.57
C ALA A 69 5.55 9.89 5.99
N LYS A 70 6.17 10.58 6.95
CA LYS A 70 6.18 10.14 8.35
C LYS A 70 4.77 10.00 8.90
N GLU A 71 3.90 10.95 8.59
CA GLU A 71 2.50 10.98 9.01
C GLU A 71 1.74 9.77 8.46
N ALA A 72 2.04 9.33 7.24
CA ALA A 72 1.43 8.15 6.64
C ALA A 72 1.89 6.86 7.34
N VAL A 73 3.19 6.76 7.65
CA VAL A 73 3.73 5.62 8.40
C VAL A 73 3.09 5.53 9.78
N ASP A 74 2.98 6.65 10.50
CA ASP A 74 2.37 6.70 11.83
C ASP A 74 0.88 6.27 11.76
N ALA A 75 0.11 6.81 10.81
CA ALA A 75 -1.29 6.44 10.61
C ALA A 75 -1.47 4.96 10.25
N ALA A 76 -0.59 4.39 9.42
CA ALA A 76 -0.61 2.95 9.12
C ALA A 76 -0.34 2.11 10.36
N ARG A 77 0.64 2.50 11.18
CA ARG A 77 1.00 1.78 12.41
C ARG A 77 -0.12 1.82 13.45
N GLU A 78 -0.74 2.97 13.65
CA GLU A 78 -1.92 3.12 14.53
C GLU A 78 -3.06 2.22 14.05
N ARG A 79 -3.34 2.23 12.73
CA ARG A 79 -4.35 1.35 12.14
C ARG A 79 -4.02 -0.12 12.33
N ILE A 80 -2.76 -0.52 12.15
CA ILE A 80 -2.34 -1.91 12.34
C ILE A 80 -2.53 -2.33 13.79
N GLN A 81 -2.09 -1.49 14.73
CA GLN A 81 -2.24 -1.74 16.16
C GLN A 81 -3.71 -1.92 16.56
N ALA A 82 -4.57 -1.00 16.11
CA ALA A 82 -5.98 -1.00 16.46
C ALA A 82 -6.77 -2.18 15.88
N HIS A 83 -6.38 -2.68 14.69
CA HIS A 83 -7.15 -3.71 13.98
C HIS A 83 -6.57 -5.12 14.05
N TYR A 84 -5.24 -5.26 14.20
CA TYR A 84 -4.55 -6.54 14.18
C TYR A 84 -3.79 -6.83 15.48
N GLY A 85 -3.52 -5.81 16.29
CA GLY A 85 -2.79 -5.96 17.55
C GLY A 85 -1.26 -5.91 17.41
N ASN A 86 -0.59 -5.94 18.55
CA ASN A 86 0.87 -5.72 18.65
C ASN A 86 1.69 -6.81 17.95
N ASP A 87 1.20 -8.04 17.86
CA ASP A 87 1.91 -9.16 17.21
C ASP A 87 2.12 -8.93 15.71
N TYR A 88 1.30 -8.08 15.09
CA TYR A 88 1.37 -7.71 13.68
C TYR A 88 2.10 -6.39 13.43
N LEU A 89 2.50 -5.68 14.48
CA LEU A 89 3.18 -4.39 14.41
C LEU A 89 4.67 -4.56 14.78
N PRO A 90 5.61 -4.35 13.84
CA PRO A 90 7.03 -4.33 14.17
C PRO A 90 7.35 -3.21 15.16
N GLU A 91 8.28 -3.47 16.08
CA GLU A 91 8.73 -2.48 17.08
C GLU A 91 9.14 -1.15 16.44
N LYS A 92 9.85 -1.20 15.32
CA LYS A 92 10.33 -0.03 14.57
C LYS A 92 9.58 0.12 13.23
N PRO A 93 9.34 1.35 12.77
CA PRO A 93 8.78 1.58 11.43
C PRO A 93 9.70 1.01 10.35
N LYS A 94 9.10 0.51 9.27
CA LYS A 94 9.83 -0.01 8.12
C LYS A 94 10.04 1.12 7.12
N ASN A 95 11.30 1.49 6.88
CA ASN A 95 11.66 2.54 5.94
C ASN A 95 11.98 1.96 4.56
N TYR A 96 11.43 2.57 3.52
CA TYR A 96 11.64 2.19 2.14
C TYR A 96 12.18 3.41 1.40
N VAL A 97 13.42 3.31 0.92
CA VAL A 97 14.08 4.36 0.15
C VAL A 97 14.59 3.79 -1.16
N THR A 98 14.37 4.53 -2.23
CA THR A 98 14.95 4.26 -3.55
C THR A 98 16.40 4.73 -3.58
N LYS A 99 17.25 4.04 -4.36
CA LYS A 99 18.69 4.36 -4.45
C LYS A 99 18.98 5.63 -5.28
N ALA A 100 17.98 6.33 -5.79
CA ALA A 100 18.17 7.42 -6.75
C ALA A 100 18.61 8.71 -6.04
N LYS A 101 19.83 9.15 -6.34
CA LYS A 101 20.54 10.27 -5.69
C LYS A 101 20.10 11.68 -6.11
N ALA A 102 18.99 11.84 -6.83
CA ALA A 102 18.61 13.15 -7.36
C ALA A 102 17.57 13.84 -6.46
N ALA A 103 17.76 15.14 -6.22
CA ALA A 103 16.89 16.03 -5.44
C ALA A 103 15.44 16.18 -5.96
N GLN A 104 15.01 15.34 -6.92
CA GLN A 104 13.65 15.25 -7.43
C GLN A 104 12.75 14.31 -6.59
N GLU A 105 13.27 13.63 -5.56
CA GLU A 105 12.51 12.68 -4.72
C GLU A 105 11.54 13.35 -3.71
N ALA A 106 10.77 14.37 -4.14
CA ALA A 106 9.55 14.78 -3.43
C ALA A 106 8.37 13.81 -3.69
N HIS A 107 8.57 12.81 -4.56
CA HIS A 107 7.55 11.84 -4.90
C HIS A 107 7.41 10.77 -3.82
N GLU A 108 6.18 10.50 -3.45
CA GLU A 108 5.81 9.45 -2.50
C GLU A 108 5.43 8.16 -3.24
N ALA A 109 5.48 7.03 -2.55
CA ALA A 109 4.87 5.80 -3.01
C ALA A 109 3.35 5.95 -3.20
N ILE A 110 2.76 5.05 -3.98
CA ILE A 110 1.32 4.96 -4.19
C ILE A 110 0.67 4.33 -2.96
N ARG A 111 -0.09 5.13 -2.22
CA ARG A 111 -0.76 4.75 -0.97
C ARG A 111 -2.09 5.51 -0.81
N PRO A 112 -2.97 5.09 0.12
CA PRO A 112 -4.13 5.89 0.50
C PRO A 112 -3.73 7.25 1.07
N THR A 113 -4.50 8.29 0.78
CA THR A 113 -4.36 9.61 1.43
C THR A 113 -4.94 9.62 2.84
N MET A 114 -5.97 8.79 3.08
CA MET A 114 -6.71 8.64 4.33
C MET A 114 -6.79 7.15 4.68
N VAL A 115 -6.26 6.77 5.85
CA VAL A 115 -6.21 5.36 6.28
C VAL A 115 -7.54 4.92 6.89
N GLU A 116 -8.32 5.87 7.40
CA GLU A 116 -9.66 5.65 7.94
C GLU A 116 -10.70 5.32 6.87
N PHE A 117 -10.48 5.73 5.61
CA PHE A 117 -11.33 5.38 4.47
C PHE A 117 -11.06 3.94 4.01
N ASP A 118 -11.28 2.98 4.90
CA ASP A 118 -10.92 1.58 4.65
C ASP A 118 -11.72 0.93 3.50
N PRO A 119 -11.29 -0.23 2.98
CA PRO A 119 -12.00 -0.90 1.89
C PRO A 119 -13.45 -1.26 2.20
N LYS A 120 -13.84 -1.38 3.49
CA LYS A 120 -15.23 -1.65 3.89
C LYS A 120 -16.08 -0.40 3.70
N THR A 121 -15.56 0.75 4.11
CA THR A 121 -16.20 2.07 3.94
C THR A 121 -16.24 2.45 2.46
N ALA A 122 -15.10 2.29 1.75
CA ALA A 122 -14.97 2.59 0.33
C ALA A 122 -15.94 1.79 -0.55
N ALA A 123 -16.34 0.58 -0.14
CA ALA A 123 -17.30 -0.24 -0.88
C ALA A 123 -18.68 0.41 -1.05
N ASN A 124 -19.04 1.36 -0.19
CA ASN A 124 -20.31 2.10 -0.28
C ASN A 124 -20.27 3.25 -1.29
N TYR A 125 -19.10 3.62 -1.80
CA TYR A 125 -18.91 4.82 -2.62
C TYR A 125 -18.23 4.58 -3.96
N LEU A 126 -17.30 3.63 -4.02
CA LEU A 126 -16.47 3.41 -5.21
C LEU A 126 -17.13 2.46 -6.20
N ALA A 127 -16.91 2.72 -7.49
CA ALA A 127 -17.29 1.77 -8.54
C ALA A 127 -16.50 0.45 -8.40
N PRO A 128 -16.97 -0.67 -8.96
CA PRO A 128 -16.35 -1.98 -8.74
C PRO A 128 -14.85 -2.05 -9.06
N ASP A 129 -14.40 -1.43 -10.15
CA ASP A 129 -12.98 -1.44 -10.53
C ASP A 129 -12.13 -0.47 -9.70
N GLU A 130 -12.69 0.67 -9.28
CA GLU A 130 -12.08 1.62 -8.35
C GLU A 130 -11.86 0.96 -6.99
N LEU A 131 -12.88 0.28 -6.46
CA LEU A 131 -12.81 -0.47 -5.20
C LEU A 131 -11.76 -1.57 -5.25
N LYS A 132 -11.69 -2.34 -6.34
CA LYS A 132 -10.70 -3.41 -6.51
C LYS A 132 -9.28 -2.86 -6.46
N LEU A 133 -9.00 -1.79 -7.21
CA LEU A 133 -7.67 -1.20 -7.24
C LEU A 133 -7.32 -0.51 -5.91
N TYR A 134 -8.27 0.22 -5.33
CA TYR A 134 -8.10 0.87 -4.04
C TYR A 134 -7.80 -0.14 -2.93
N ARG A 135 -8.54 -1.25 -2.87
CA ARG A 135 -8.29 -2.34 -1.91
C ARG A 135 -6.90 -2.94 -2.07
N LEU A 136 -6.44 -3.10 -3.31
CA LEU A 136 -5.09 -3.59 -3.59
C LEU A 136 -4.02 -2.63 -3.03
N ILE A 137 -4.18 -1.33 -3.29
CA ILE A 137 -3.28 -0.27 -2.80
C ILE A 137 -3.29 -0.21 -1.27
N TYR A 138 -4.48 -0.18 -0.67
CA TYR A 138 -4.68 -0.11 0.78
C TYR A 138 -4.02 -1.29 1.50
N ASN A 139 -4.26 -2.50 1.02
CA ASN A 139 -3.69 -3.71 1.62
C ASN A 139 -2.17 -3.74 1.49
N ARG A 140 -1.61 -3.33 0.34
CA ARG A 140 -0.15 -3.25 0.16
C ARG A 140 0.47 -2.24 1.11
N PHE A 141 -0.17 -1.09 1.29
CA PHE A 141 0.29 -0.02 2.16
C PHE A 141 0.32 -0.44 3.63
N LEU A 142 -0.74 -1.08 4.15
CA LEU A 142 -0.69 -1.60 5.52
C LEU A 142 0.33 -2.74 5.64
N ALA A 143 0.31 -3.71 4.72
CA ALA A 143 1.21 -4.86 4.78
C ALA A 143 2.69 -4.45 4.81
N CYS A 144 3.09 -3.38 4.12
CA CYS A 144 4.49 -2.95 4.14
C CYS A 144 4.96 -2.52 5.54
N GLN A 145 4.07 -2.08 6.43
CA GLN A 145 4.38 -1.73 7.82
C GLN A 145 4.10 -2.86 8.83
N MET A 146 3.62 -4.04 8.41
CA MET A 146 3.31 -5.17 9.30
C MET A 146 4.53 -6.06 9.57
N ALA A 147 4.44 -6.92 10.58
CA ALA A 147 5.43 -7.95 10.89
C ALA A 147 5.60 -8.96 9.74
N GLU A 148 6.81 -9.54 9.62
CA GLU A 148 7.05 -10.62 8.66
C GLU A 148 6.34 -11.90 9.10
N ALA A 149 5.86 -12.68 8.13
CA ALA A 149 5.26 -13.97 8.43
C ALA A 149 6.35 -14.96 8.83
N LYS A 150 6.20 -15.60 10.00
CA LYS A 150 7.02 -16.73 10.44
C LYS A 150 6.44 -18.01 9.83
N LEU A 151 7.28 -18.81 9.16
CA LEU A 151 6.93 -20.14 8.61
C LEU A 151 7.38 -21.26 9.55
#